data_AF-A0A7C3TDX5-F1
#
_entry.id   AF-A0A7C3TDX5-F1
#
_cell.length_a   1.000
_cell.length_b   1.000
_cell.length_c   1.000
_cell.angle_alpha   90.00
_cell.angle_beta   90.00
_cell.angle_gamma   90.00
#
_symmetry.space_group_name_H-M   'P 1'
#
loop_
_entity.id
_entity.type
_entity.pdbx_description
1 polymer ?
#
loop_
_entity_poly.entity_id
_entity_poly.type
_entity_poly.pdbx_seq_one_letter_code
_entity_poly.pdbx_strand_id
1 'polypeptide(L)'
;MDSSLAIAEEILGYTEEEFDNAMNVKDMLLYRNNVDKAFLSMIVAANSYIALKLNITPRSHSDRRSLLRKIDREDLRAFYNDVMRTLHNEAFYDGVYNSEEVKYCY
;
A
#
# COMPACT_ATOMS: atom_id res chain seq x y z
N MET A 1 -16.15 1.90 -14.33
CA MET A 1 -14.87 1.59 -13.68
C MET A 1 -14.66 2.64 -12.61
N ASP A 2 -14.42 2.24 -11.36
CA ASP A 2 -14.13 3.18 -10.28
C ASP A 2 -12.78 3.85 -10.61
N SER A 3 -12.79 5.16 -10.90
CA SER A 3 -11.61 5.90 -11.32
C SER A 3 -10.48 5.81 -10.30
N SER A 4 -10.79 5.60 -9.02
CA SER A 4 -9.80 5.45 -7.96
C SER A 4 -9.02 4.14 -8.05
N LEU A 5 -9.63 3.04 -8.53
CA LEU A 5 -8.92 1.78 -8.68
C LEU A 5 -7.90 1.85 -9.82
N ALA A 6 -8.28 2.43 -10.96
CA ALA A 6 -7.38 2.65 -12.08
C ALA A 6 -6.18 3.54 -11.70
N ILE A 7 -6.42 4.57 -10.86
CA ILE A 7 -5.34 5.40 -10.32
C ILE A 7 -4.42 4.59 -9.41
N ALA A 8 -4.95 3.69 -8.57
CA ALA A 8 -4.12 2.84 -7.72
C ALA A 8 -3.23 1.91 -8.55
N GLU A 9 -3.78 1.27 -9.58
CA GLU A 9 -3.04 0.42 -10.52
C GLU A 9 -1.94 1.21 -11.25
N GLU A 10 -2.25 2.41 -11.72
CA GLU A 10 -1.29 3.29 -12.38
C GLU A 10 -0.14 3.69 -11.44
N ILE A 11 -0.45 4.10 -10.20
CA ILE A 11 0.56 4.45 -9.20
C ILE A 11 1.46 3.24 -8.91
N LEU A 12 0.87 2.05 -8.77
CA LEU A 12 1.63 0.84 -8.47
C LEU A 12 2.61 0.50 -9.61
N GLY A 13 2.15 0.57 -10.85
CA GLY A 13 2.97 0.30 -12.03
C GLY A 13 4.20 1.21 -12.12
N TYR A 14 4.02 2.54 -11.96
CA TYR A 14 5.18 3.45 -11.93
C TYR A 14 6.09 3.21 -10.73
N THR A 15 5.52 2.83 -9.58
CA THR A 15 6.30 2.60 -8.37
C THR A 15 7.19 1.36 -8.50
N GLU A 16 6.73 0.29 -9.15
CA GLU A 16 7.55 -0.89 -9.43
C GLU A 16 8.78 -0.54 -10.29
N GLU A 17 8.58 0.22 -11.37
CA GLU A 17 9.67 0.65 -12.25
C GLU A 17 10.68 1.56 -11.51
N GLU A 18 10.19 2.51 -10.72
CA GLU A 18 11.04 3.40 -9.92
C GLU A 18 11.76 2.65 -8.79
N PHE A 19 11.14 1.63 -8.21
CA PHE A 19 11.72 0.80 -7.15
C PHE A 19 12.91 -0.01 -7.67
N ASP A 20 12.76 -0.70 -8.79
CA ASP A 20 13.87 -1.45 -9.40
C ASP A 20 15.04 -0.50 -9.75
N ASN A 21 14.76 0.73 -10.17
CA ASN A 21 15.77 1.76 -10.36
C ASN A 21 16.47 2.17 -9.06
N ALA A 22 15.71 2.39 -7.98
CA ALA A 22 16.24 2.74 -6.65
C ALA A 22 17.21 1.68 -6.12
N MET A 23 16.86 0.41 -6.34
CA MET A 23 17.67 -0.75 -5.99
C MET A 23 19.01 -0.77 -6.75
N ASN A 24 18.98 -0.43 -8.03
CA ASN A 24 20.19 -0.38 -8.87
C ASN A 24 21.16 0.73 -8.44
N VAL A 25 20.65 1.91 -8.10
CA VAL A 25 21.48 3.06 -7.68
C VAL A 25 21.82 3.07 -6.19
N LYS A 26 21.24 2.14 -5.40
CA LYS A 26 21.40 2.01 -3.95
C LYS A 26 21.05 3.31 -3.20
N ASP A 27 20.08 4.05 -3.71
CA ASP A 27 19.61 5.29 -3.11
C ASP A 27 18.50 4.98 -2.08
N MET A 28 18.86 5.09 -0.80
CA MET A 28 17.95 4.83 0.31
C MET A 28 16.79 5.82 0.38
N LEU A 29 16.98 7.07 -0.04
CA LEU A 29 15.91 8.06 -0.06
C LEU A 29 14.90 7.71 -1.15
N LEU A 30 15.40 7.36 -2.34
CA LEU A 30 14.56 6.93 -3.45
C LEU A 30 13.81 5.63 -3.12
N TYR A 31 14.47 4.67 -2.48
CA TYR A 31 13.85 3.45 -1.97
C TYR A 31 12.66 3.77 -1.05
N ARG A 32 12.87 4.60 -0.02
CA ARG A 32 11.80 4.94 0.94
C ARG A 32 10.63 5.67 0.26
N ASN A 33 10.92 6.58 -0.66
CA ASN A 33 9.89 7.28 -1.42
C ASN A 33 9.04 6.33 -2.25
N ASN A 34 9.65 5.36 -2.94
CA ASN A 34 8.92 4.37 -3.72
C ASN A 34 8.07 3.48 -2.82
N VAL A 35 8.61 3.05 -1.70
CA VAL A 35 7.84 2.23 -0.75
C VAL A 35 6.61 2.97 -0.20
N ASP A 36 6.72 4.28 0.09
CA ASP A 36 5.55 5.07 0.50
C ASP A 36 4.52 5.21 -0.62
N LYS A 37 4.94 5.39 -1.88
CA LYS A 37 4.02 5.42 -3.04
C LYS A 37 3.25 4.10 -3.20
N ALA A 38 3.92 2.96 -3.04
CA ALA A 38 3.29 1.65 -3.08
C ALA A 38 2.23 1.52 -1.98
N PHE A 39 2.57 1.97 -0.75
CA PHE A 39 1.61 1.98 0.34
C PHE A 39 0.42 2.92 0.10
N LEU A 40 0.64 4.09 -0.51
CA LEU A 40 -0.42 5.02 -0.90
C LEU A 40 -1.36 4.41 -1.95
N SER A 41 -0.83 3.67 -2.93
CA SER A 41 -1.66 2.92 -3.88
C SER A 41 -2.58 1.93 -3.15
N MET A 42 -2.03 1.15 -2.22
CA MET A 42 -2.81 0.23 -1.38
C MET A 42 -3.93 0.96 -0.59
N ILE A 43 -3.64 2.15 -0.06
CA ILE A 43 -4.65 2.96 0.63
C ILE A 43 -5.79 3.36 -0.32
N VAL A 44 -5.47 3.79 -1.53
CA VAL A 44 -6.47 4.19 -2.54
C VAL A 44 -7.34 2.99 -2.91
N ALA A 45 -6.74 1.83 -3.18
CA ALA A 45 -7.45 0.60 -3.50
C ALA A 45 -8.37 0.15 -2.35
N ALA A 46 -7.86 0.12 -1.11
CA ALA A 46 -8.66 -0.24 0.06
C ALA A 46 -9.82 0.73 0.29
N ASN A 47 -9.58 2.04 0.13
CA ASN A 47 -10.61 3.06 0.26
C ASN A 47 -11.72 2.91 -0.78
N SER A 48 -11.35 2.71 -2.05
CA SER A 48 -12.29 2.47 -3.15
C SER A 48 -13.15 1.22 -2.88
N TYR A 49 -12.51 0.11 -2.51
CA TYR A 49 -13.23 -1.14 -2.20
C TYR A 49 -14.22 -0.97 -1.03
N ILE A 50 -13.79 -0.33 0.08
CA ILE A 50 -14.66 -0.09 1.23
C ILE A 50 -15.80 0.87 0.86
N ALA A 51 -15.52 1.95 0.14
CA ALA A 51 -16.53 2.89 -0.31
C ALA A 51 -17.57 2.22 -1.21
N LEU A 52 -17.15 1.34 -2.11
CA LEU A 52 -18.05 0.57 -2.97
C LEU A 52 -18.98 -0.36 -2.16
N LYS A 53 -18.49 -0.95 -1.06
CA LYS A 53 -19.25 -1.92 -0.25
C LYS A 53 -20.12 -1.27 0.82
N LEU A 54 -19.69 -0.15 1.40
CA LEU A 54 -20.32 0.46 2.58
C LEU A 54 -20.79 1.90 2.36
N ASN A 55 -20.42 2.55 1.24
CA ASN A 55 -20.61 3.98 1.02
C ASN A 55 -20.00 4.85 2.14
N ILE A 56 -18.84 4.42 2.65
CA ILE A 56 -18.09 5.08 3.73
C ILE A 56 -16.65 5.30 3.28
N THR A 57 -16.13 6.50 3.48
CA THR A 57 -14.71 6.81 3.29
C THR A 57 -13.93 6.59 4.60
N PRO A 58 -12.98 5.64 4.66
CA PRO A 58 -12.14 5.43 5.84
C PRO A 58 -11.26 6.64 6.13
N ARG A 59 -11.03 6.98 7.41
CA ARG A 59 -10.24 8.14 7.82
C ARG A 59 -8.88 7.79 8.41
N SER A 60 -8.68 6.54 8.81
CA SER A 60 -7.46 6.06 9.47
C SER A 60 -7.14 4.60 9.12
N HIS A 61 -5.92 4.14 9.45
CA HIS A 61 -5.55 2.72 9.30
C HIS A 61 -6.40 1.80 10.18
N SER A 62 -6.77 2.25 11.39
CA SER A 62 -7.72 1.52 12.24
C SER A 62 -9.10 1.42 11.60
N ASP A 63 -9.58 2.49 10.96
CA ASP A 63 -10.88 2.47 10.30
C ASP A 63 -10.89 1.49 9.14
N ARG A 64 -9.87 1.52 8.27
CA ARG A 64 -9.77 0.58 7.14
C ARG A 64 -9.81 -0.86 7.62
N ARG A 65 -9.03 -1.21 8.64
CA ARG A 65 -9.02 -2.57 9.20
C ARG A 65 -10.37 -2.97 9.81
N SER A 66 -11.00 -2.07 10.56
CA SER A 66 -12.32 -2.30 11.17
C SER A 66 -13.40 -2.49 10.10
N LEU A 67 -13.40 -1.65 9.06
CA LEU A 67 -14.37 -1.69 7.97
C LEU A 67 -14.20 -2.93 7.08
N LEU A 68 -12.96 -3.36 6.79
CA LEU A 68 -12.69 -4.61 6.08
C LEU A 68 -13.24 -5.82 6.86
N ARG A 69 -13.03 -5.86 8.18
CA ARG A 69 -13.63 -6.90 9.04
C ARG A 69 -15.16 -6.87 9.02
N LYS A 70 -15.76 -5.67 9.03
CA LYS A 70 -17.21 -5.49 9.00
C LYS A 70 -17.88 -6.07 7.74
N ILE A 71 -17.17 -6.07 6.62
CA ILE A 71 -17.63 -6.67 5.35
C ILE A 71 -17.11 -8.09 5.12
N ASP A 72 -16.70 -8.77 6.20
CA ASP A 72 -16.24 -10.16 6.19
C ASP A 72 -15.04 -10.40 5.25
N ARG A 73 -14.16 -9.40 5.12
CA ARG A 73 -12.90 -9.48 4.36
C ARG A 73 -11.71 -9.48 5.31
N GLU A 74 -11.69 -10.46 6.19
CA GLU A 74 -10.60 -10.69 7.14
C GLU A 74 -9.27 -11.00 6.41
N ASP A 75 -9.35 -11.62 5.23
CA ASP A 75 -8.24 -11.84 4.30
C ASP A 75 -7.59 -10.51 3.88
N LEU A 76 -8.39 -9.55 3.39
CA LEU A 76 -7.88 -8.23 3.01
C LEU A 76 -7.43 -7.42 4.21
N ARG A 77 -8.09 -7.58 5.37
CA ARG A 77 -7.67 -6.93 6.60
C ARG A 77 -6.27 -7.39 7.01
N ALA A 78 -6.01 -8.69 6.97
CA ALA A 78 -4.72 -9.27 7.28
C ALA A 78 -3.65 -8.80 6.29
N PHE A 79 -3.94 -8.92 4.99
CA PHE A 79 -3.04 -8.45 3.93
C PHE A 79 -2.71 -6.95 4.06
N TYR A 80 -3.72 -6.10 4.27
CA TYR A 80 -3.52 -4.67 4.52
C TYR A 80 -2.60 -4.40 5.71
N ASN A 81 -2.74 -5.20 6.78
CA ASN A 81 -1.91 -5.05 7.97
C ASN A 81 -0.46 -5.45 7.71
N ASP A 82 -0.23 -6.51 6.93
CA ASP A 82 1.11 -6.96 6.56
C ASP A 82 1.80 -5.94 5.64
N VAL A 83 1.10 -5.43 4.63
CA VAL A 83 1.61 -4.38 3.74
C VAL A 83 1.89 -3.08 4.51
N MET A 84 1.03 -2.67 5.44
CA MET A 84 1.28 -1.52 6.30
C MET A 84 2.52 -1.71 7.18
N ARG A 85 2.71 -2.91 7.75
CA ARG A 85 3.89 -3.21 8.56
C ARG A 85 5.16 -3.07 7.71
N THR A 86 5.23 -3.77 6.58
CA THR A 86 6.42 -3.83 5.74
C THR A 86 6.72 -2.49 5.05
N LEU A 87 5.74 -1.92 4.35
CA LEU A 87 5.98 -0.71 3.56
C LEU A 87 6.03 0.55 4.43
N HIS A 88 5.02 0.78 5.25
CA HIS A 88 4.86 2.04 5.96
C HIS A 88 5.69 2.13 7.24
N ASN A 89 5.60 1.13 8.12
CA ASN A 89 6.28 1.17 9.40
C ASN A 89 7.78 0.87 9.23
N GLU A 90 8.10 -0.28 8.66
CA GLU A 90 9.49 -0.78 8.63
C GLU A 90 10.31 -0.06 7.57
N ALA A 91 9.92 -0.12 6.30
CA ALA A 91 10.73 0.42 5.22
C ALA A 91 10.73 1.95 5.17
N PHE A 92 9.56 2.59 5.24
CA PHE A 92 9.46 4.06 5.16
C PHE A 92 9.87 4.76 6.46
N TYR A 93 9.20 4.48 7.58
CA TYR A 93 9.45 5.18 8.85
C TYR A 93 10.75 4.74 9.53
N ASP A 94 10.91 3.45 9.80
CA ASP A 94 12.06 2.93 10.54
C ASP A 94 13.30 2.83 9.64
N GLY A 95 13.10 2.79 8.32
CA GLY A 95 14.19 2.77 7.36
C GLY A 95 14.83 1.42 7.13
N VAL A 96 14.12 0.34 7.49
CA VAL A 96 14.56 -1.04 7.31
C VAL A 96 14.69 -1.34 5.81
N TYR A 97 15.88 -1.77 5.42
CA TYR A 97 16.14 -2.16 4.04
C TYR A 97 15.94 -3.67 3.89
N ASN A 98 14.81 -4.06 3.30
CA ASN A 98 14.50 -5.44 2.97
C ASN A 98 13.74 -5.48 1.63
N SER A 99 14.50 -5.44 0.54
CA SER A 99 13.94 -5.35 -0.80
C SER A 99 13.12 -6.56 -1.20
N GLU A 100 13.37 -7.74 -0.64
CA GLU A 100 12.61 -8.96 -0.93
C GLU A 100 11.20 -8.89 -0.33
N GLU A 101 11.08 -8.52 0.94
CA GLU A 101 9.77 -8.33 1.59
C GLU A 101 8.98 -7.18 0.97
N VAL A 102 9.67 -6.09 0.62
CA VAL A 102 9.04 -4.97 -0.08
C VAL A 102 8.54 -5.40 -1.46
N LYS A 103 9.31 -6.18 -2.22
CA LYS A 103 8.90 -6.69 -3.53
C LYS A 103 7.69 -7.64 -3.45
N TYR A 104 7.54 -8.37 -2.34
CA TYR A 104 6.37 -9.23 -2.08
C TYR A 104 5.08 -8.43 -1.81
N CYS A 105 5.17 -7.15 -1.46
CA CYS A 105 4.01 -6.30 -1.15
C CYS A 105 3.46 -5.52 -2.35
N TYR A 106 4.12 -5.58 -3.51
CA TYR A 106 3.58 -5.12 -4.79
C TYR A 106 2.62 -6.17 -5.34
#